data_AF-A0A7C3N8W6-F1
#
_entry.id   AF-A0A7C3N8W6-F1
#
_cell.length_a   1.000
_cell.length_b   1.000
_cell.length_c   1.000
_cell.angle_alpha   90.00
_cell.angle_beta   90.00
_cell.angle_gamma   90.00
#
_symmetry.space_group_name_H-M   'P 1'
#
loop_
_entity.id
_entity.type
_entity.pdbx_description
1 polymer ?
#
loop_
_entity_poly.entity_id
_entity_poly.type
_entity_poly.pdbx_seq_one_letter_code
_entity_poly.pdbx_strand_id
1 'polypeptide(L)'
;MKKFLFLLVLFVLFFSSCVLLPVPKIAELELTFNPNPVTDAYYDANNGWSFYSDVIIREKNNISVALGNYGPNGCCCYGQIIVNGNIIETYYYDESEVRNWFGTLNVEGGSYIKEENALFTTGNYPLARIYETYYGKDENGNLVSCSNTIILDASKKMKKI
;
A
#
# COMPACT_ATOMS: atom_id res chain seq x y z
N MET A 1 38.40 8.87 52.54
CA MET A 1 37.63 9.81 51.68
C MET A 1 37.82 9.62 50.17
N LYS A 2 39.01 9.27 49.64
CA LYS A 2 39.22 9.14 48.18
C LYS A 2 38.47 8.00 47.46
N LYS A 3 38.16 6.89 48.15
CA LYS A 3 37.43 5.73 47.56
C LYS A 3 35.93 5.99 47.35
N PHE A 4 35.32 6.88 48.13
CA PHE A 4 33.89 7.19 48.05
C PHE A 4 33.57 8.09 46.85
N LEU A 5 34.50 8.99 46.50
CA LEU A 5 34.37 9.88 45.33
C LEU A 5 34.45 9.09 44.01
N PHE A 6 35.25 8.03 43.96
CA PHE A 6 35.38 7.18 42.77
C PHE A 6 34.11 6.37 42.50
N LEU A 7 33.44 5.87 43.55
CA LEU A 7 32.17 5.16 43.41
C LEU A 7 31.03 6.07 42.92
N LEU A 8 31.02 7.33 43.37
CA LEU A 8 29.99 8.30 42.99
C LEU A 8 30.12 8.70 41.51
N VAL A 9 31.34 8.85 41.00
CA VAL A 9 31.60 9.13 39.57
C VAL A 9 31.19 7.94 38.70
N LEU A 10 31.45 6.70 39.14
CA LEU A 10 31.03 5.50 38.41
C LEU A 10 29.50 5.35 38.36
N PHE A 11 28.81 5.70 39.45
CA PHE A 11 27.34 5.67 39.51
C PHE A 11 26.72 6.72 38.58
N VAL A 12 27.28 7.95 38.52
CA VAL A 12 26.78 9.01 37.62
C VAL A 12 26.94 8.65 36.13
N LEU A 13 28.02 7.93 35.76
CA LEU A 13 28.22 7.46 34.37
C LEU A 13 27.28 6.31 33.97
N PHE A 14 26.85 5.48 34.93
CA PHE A 14 25.91 4.38 34.66
C PHE A 14 24.46 4.85 34.46
N PHE A 15 24.06 6.01 35.01
CA PHE A 15 22.71 6.56 34.82
C PHE A 15 22.60 7.57 33.66
N SER A 16 23.70 7.99 33.05
CA SER A 16 23.67 8.94 31.91
C SER A 16 23.53 8.28 30.54
N SER A 17 23.52 6.94 30.47
CA SER A 17 23.60 6.19 29.20
C SER A 17 22.28 5.56 28.75
N CYS A 18 21.18 5.72 29.48
CA CYS A 18 19.84 5.51 28.94
C CYS A 18 19.42 6.73 28.09
N VAL A 19 20.16 6.99 27.01
CA VAL A 19 19.62 7.80 25.92
C VAL A 19 18.47 7.00 25.35
N LEU A 20 17.24 7.46 25.57
CA LEU A 20 16.06 6.93 24.90
C LEU A 20 16.33 7.08 23.41
N LEU A 21 16.76 6.00 22.75
CA LEU A 21 16.91 6.02 21.31
C LEU A 21 15.51 6.33 20.74
N PRO A 22 15.38 7.31 19.83
CA PRO A 22 14.11 7.58 19.20
C PRO A 22 13.61 6.28 18.59
N VAL A 23 12.34 5.94 18.85
CA VAL A 23 11.70 4.75 18.29
C VAL A 23 11.92 4.80 16.77
N PRO A 24 12.46 3.74 16.15
CA PRO A 24 12.67 3.73 14.71
C PRO A 24 11.33 3.99 14.02
N LYS A 25 11.31 5.01 13.16
CA LYS A 25 10.12 5.34 12.38
C LYS A 25 9.93 4.27 11.31
N ILE A 26 8.68 3.88 11.10
CA ILE A 26 8.28 2.94 10.04
C ILE A 26 7.82 3.78 8.85
N ALA A 27 8.16 3.38 7.63
CA ALA A 27 7.70 4.10 6.44
C ALA A 27 6.17 4.10 6.31
N GLU A 28 5.61 5.18 5.76
CA GLU A 28 4.19 5.31 5.49
C GLU A 28 3.94 5.36 3.98
N LEU A 29 3.16 4.40 3.47
CA LEU A 29 2.77 4.34 2.06
C LEU A 29 1.29 4.68 1.88
N GLU A 30 0.97 5.26 0.72
CA GLU A 30 -0.38 5.55 0.27
C GLU A 30 -0.59 5.01 -1.15
N LEU A 31 -1.71 4.32 -1.36
CA LEU A 31 -2.16 3.85 -2.67
C LEU A 31 -3.30 4.74 -3.16
N THR A 32 -3.18 5.27 -4.37
CA THR A 32 -4.23 6.09 -5.00
C THR A 32 -4.47 5.67 -6.44
N PHE A 33 -5.67 5.98 -6.92
CA PHE A 33 -6.12 5.73 -8.29
C PHE A 33 -6.46 7.07 -8.97
N ASN A 34 -5.92 7.32 -10.16
CA ASN A 34 -6.17 8.56 -10.90
C ASN A 34 -6.39 8.31 -12.42
N PRO A 35 -7.55 8.64 -13.01
CA PRO A 35 -8.73 9.24 -12.37
C PRO A 35 -9.36 8.31 -11.33
N ASN A 36 -10.08 8.88 -10.36
CA ASN A 36 -10.70 8.06 -9.32
C ASN A 36 -11.85 7.24 -9.94
N PRO A 37 -11.76 5.92 -9.95
CA PRO A 37 -12.73 5.10 -10.66
C PRO A 37 -14.14 5.15 -10.06
N VAL A 38 -14.29 5.55 -8.80
CA VAL A 38 -15.60 5.82 -8.21
C VAL A 38 -16.28 7.01 -8.90
N THR A 39 -15.52 8.00 -9.37
CA THR A 39 -16.04 9.19 -10.05
C THR A 39 -16.08 9.07 -11.55
N ASP A 40 -15.28 8.21 -12.17
CA ASP A 40 -15.09 8.24 -13.62
C ASP A 40 -15.50 6.93 -14.33
N ALA A 41 -15.71 5.83 -13.59
CA ALA A 41 -16.18 4.58 -14.18
C ALA A 41 -17.66 4.65 -14.60
N TYR A 42 -17.97 3.85 -15.62
CA TYR A 42 -19.32 3.65 -16.15
C TYR A 42 -19.71 2.16 -16.10
N TYR A 43 -21.00 1.90 -15.84
CA TYR A 43 -21.55 0.55 -15.82
C TYR A 43 -22.36 0.25 -17.08
N ASP A 44 -21.92 -0.75 -17.85
CA ASP A 44 -22.65 -1.29 -19.01
C ASP A 44 -23.40 -2.56 -18.59
N ALA A 45 -24.71 -2.63 -18.84
CA ALA A 45 -25.51 -3.80 -18.46
C ALA A 45 -25.09 -5.10 -19.18
N ASN A 46 -24.37 -5.01 -20.31
CA ASN A 46 -23.86 -6.17 -21.04
C ASN A 46 -22.44 -6.55 -20.60
N ASN A 47 -21.61 -5.56 -20.29
CA ASN A 47 -20.16 -5.74 -20.07
C ASN A 47 -19.70 -5.52 -18.62
N GLY A 48 -20.59 -5.03 -17.75
CA GLY A 48 -20.29 -4.70 -16.37
C GLY A 48 -19.53 -3.39 -16.19
N TRP A 49 -18.75 -3.33 -15.11
CA TRP A 49 -17.77 -2.26 -14.91
C TRP A 49 -16.48 -2.56 -15.65
N SER A 50 -16.02 -1.59 -16.43
CA SER A 50 -14.70 -1.58 -17.05
C SER A 50 -14.17 -0.15 -17.08
N PHE A 51 -12.98 0.08 -16.53
CA PHE A 51 -12.37 1.42 -16.49
C PHE A 51 -10.86 1.34 -16.43
N TYR A 52 -10.23 2.44 -16.85
CA TYR A 52 -8.79 2.63 -16.77
C TYR A 52 -8.46 3.64 -15.67
N SER A 53 -7.41 3.37 -14.90
CA SER A 53 -6.91 4.30 -13.89
C SER A 53 -5.41 4.11 -13.70
N ASP A 54 -4.70 5.19 -13.42
CA ASP A 54 -3.32 5.11 -12.98
C ASP A 54 -3.27 4.59 -11.54
N VAL A 55 -2.37 3.65 -11.27
CA VAL A 55 -2.11 3.16 -9.91
C VAL A 55 -0.87 3.87 -9.39
N ILE A 56 -0.99 4.59 -8.28
CA ILE A 56 0.10 5.40 -7.72
C ILE A 56 0.37 4.96 -6.28
N ILE A 57 1.60 4.54 -6.00
CA ILE A 57 2.09 4.24 -4.65
C ILE A 57 3.06 5.33 -4.24
N ARG A 58 2.76 6.03 -3.14
CA ARG A 58 3.50 7.21 -2.65
C ARG A 58 4.01 6.99 -1.23
N GLU A 59 5.23 7.44 -0.98
CA GLU A 59 5.85 7.51 0.34
C GLU A 59 5.49 8.85 1.02
N LYS A 60 5.17 8.84 2.33
CA LYS A 60 4.61 10.01 3.06
C LYS A 60 5.50 10.60 4.14
N ASN A 61 6.50 9.89 4.66
CA ASN A 61 7.30 10.31 5.80
C ASN A 61 8.83 10.30 5.55
N ASN A 62 9.23 10.37 4.28
CA ASN A 62 10.60 10.42 3.75
C ASN A 62 11.46 9.18 4.06
N ILE A 63 10.85 7.98 4.11
CA ILE A 63 11.55 6.72 4.32
C ILE A 63 11.34 5.80 3.12
N SER A 64 12.42 5.47 2.40
CA SER A 64 12.32 4.64 1.20
C SER A 64 11.77 3.24 1.50
N VAL A 65 10.97 2.70 0.56
CA VAL A 65 10.37 1.36 0.64
C VAL A 65 10.70 0.57 -0.61
N ALA A 66 11.15 -0.68 -0.44
CA ALA A 66 11.26 -1.66 -1.50
C ALA A 66 10.05 -2.60 -1.45
N LEU A 67 9.21 -2.54 -2.48
CA LEU A 67 8.12 -3.52 -2.66
C LEU A 67 8.70 -4.91 -2.90
N GLY A 68 7.99 -5.93 -2.42
CA GLY A 68 8.45 -7.31 -2.54
C GLY A 68 7.42 -8.35 -2.11
N ASN A 69 7.78 -9.62 -2.28
CA ASN A 69 7.00 -10.82 -1.99
C ASN A 69 6.83 -11.07 -0.48
N TYR A 70 6.30 -10.07 0.22
CA TYR A 70 6.13 -10.05 1.68
C TYR A 70 4.67 -10.17 2.13
N GLY A 71 3.73 -10.18 1.17
CA GLY A 71 2.31 -10.36 1.42
C GLY A 71 1.91 -11.81 1.69
N PRO A 72 0.60 -12.06 1.87
CA PRO A 72 0.06 -13.41 1.99
C PRO A 72 0.48 -14.28 0.80
N ASN A 73 0.80 -15.56 1.07
CA ASN A 73 1.29 -16.50 0.05
C ASN A 73 2.58 -16.05 -0.67
N GLY A 74 3.34 -15.09 -0.11
CA GLY A 74 4.56 -14.59 -0.72
C GLY A 74 4.33 -13.75 -1.97
N CYS A 75 3.24 -12.97 -2.03
CA CYS A 75 2.95 -12.04 -3.12
C CYS A 75 3.48 -10.63 -2.85
N CYS A 76 3.70 -9.85 -3.91
CA CYS A 76 3.99 -8.42 -3.85
C CYS A 76 2.73 -7.56 -3.84
N CYS A 77 1.69 -8.00 -4.57
CA CYS A 77 0.37 -7.39 -4.55
C CYS A 77 -0.70 -8.48 -4.30
N TYR A 78 -1.65 -8.14 -3.44
CA TYR A 78 -2.84 -8.94 -3.15
C TYR A 78 -4.07 -8.12 -3.47
N GLY A 79 -5.02 -8.70 -4.19
CA GLY A 79 -6.31 -8.06 -4.33
C GLY A 79 -7.49 -9.00 -4.41
N GLN A 80 -8.67 -8.41 -4.24
CA GLN A 80 -9.93 -9.11 -4.17
C GLN A 80 -11.03 -8.33 -4.85
N ILE A 81 -11.95 -9.06 -5.48
CA ILE A 81 -13.23 -8.53 -5.90
C ILE A 81 -14.31 -9.07 -4.97
N ILE A 82 -15.03 -8.16 -4.33
CA ILE A 82 -16.08 -8.45 -3.37
C ILE A 82 -17.42 -7.96 -3.93
N VAL A 83 -18.37 -8.87 -4.06
CA VAL A 83 -19.73 -8.60 -4.55
C VAL A 83 -20.73 -9.11 -3.53
N ASN A 84 -21.67 -8.24 -3.13
CA ASN A 84 -22.69 -8.56 -2.14
C ASN A 84 -22.14 -9.17 -0.84
N GLY A 85 -20.95 -8.73 -0.42
CA GLY A 85 -20.26 -9.23 0.78
C GLY A 85 -19.49 -10.54 0.61
N ASN A 86 -19.52 -11.15 -0.57
CA ASN A 86 -18.78 -12.37 -0.87
C ASN A 86 -17.56 -12.06 -1.73
N ILE A 87 -16.42 -12.68 -1.43
CA ILE A 87 -15.24 -12.68 -2.30
C ILE A 87 -15.57 -13.55 -3.49
N ILE A 88 -15.60 -12.96 -4.68
CA ILE A 88 -15.83 -13.71 -5.93
C ILE A 88 -14.53 -14.01 -6.66
N GLU A 89 -13.49 -13.22 -6.42
CA GLU A 89 -12.19 -13.38 -7.03
C GLU A 89 -11.10 -12.90 -6.07
N THR A 90 -9.95 -13.57 -6.12
CA THR A 90 -8.74 -13.21 -5.38
C THR A 90 -7.57 -13.40 -6.32
N TYR A 91 -6.70 -12.39 -6.38
CA TYR A 91 -5.53 -12.39 -7.24
C TYR A 91 -4.28 -12.05 -6.43
N TYR A 92 -3.17 -12.65 -6.84
CA TYR A 92 -1.86 -12.51 -6.24
C TYR A 92 -0.87 -12.23 -7.36
N TYR A 93 -0.07 -11.20 -7.19
CA TYR A 93 0.97 -10.85 -8.14
C TYR A 93 2.33 -10.84 -7.48
N ASP A 94 3.31 -11.42 -8.15
CA ASP A 94 4.67 -11.48 -7.65
C ASP A 94 5.47 -10.21 -7.97
N GLU A 95 6.68 -10.13 -7.42
CA GLU A 95 7.63 -9.06 -7.68
C GLU A 95 7.92 -8.79 -9.16
N SER A 96 7.92 -9.83 -10.00
CA SER A 96 8.25 -9.70 -11.41
C SER A 96 7.10 -9.04 -12.18
N GLU A 97 5.86 -9.43 -11.87
CA GLU A 97 4.65 -8.84 -12.45
C GLU A 97 4.51 -7.38 -12.03
N VAL A 98 4.62 -7.08 -10.73
CA VAL A 98 4.54 -5.70 -10.22
C VAL A 98 5.67 -4.84 -10.81
N ARG A 99 6.89 -5.36 -10.94
CA ARG A 99 7.99 -4.63 -11.57
C ARG A 99 7.70 -4.33 -13.05
N ASN A 100 7.04 -5.23 -13.77
CA ASN A 100 6.68 -4.98 -15.17
C ASN A 100 5.68 -3.83 -15.32
N TRP A 101 4.79 -3.63 -14.35
CA TRP A 101 3.80 -2.54 -14.35
C TRP A 101 4.42 -1.19 -14.02
N PHE A 102 5.20 -1.14 -12.94
CA PHE A 102 5.74 0.11 -12.39
C PHE A 102 7.14 0.46 -12.93
N GLY A 103 7.82 -0.47 -13.60
CA GLY A 103 9.22 -0.36 -14.04
C GLY A 103 10.26 -0.45 -12.91
N THR A 104 9.84 -0.28 -11.66
CA THR A 104 10.67 -0.39 -10.45
C THR A 104 9.82 -0.87 -9.26
N LEU A 105 10.48 -1.42 -8.24
CA LEU A 105 9.86 -1.75 -6.95
C LEU A 105 10.26 -0.79 -5.83
N ASN A 106 11.17 0.14 -6.09
CA ASN A 106 11.66 1.08 -5.08
C ASN A 106 10.84 2.37 -5.13
N VAL A 107 10.19 2.68 -4.00
CA VAL A 107 9.56 3.96 -3.74
C VAL A 107 10.51 4.77 -2.87
N GLU A 108 11.23 5.70 -3.48
CA GLU A 108 12.16 6.56 -2.73
C GLU A 108 11.40 7.48 -1.75
N GLY A 109 12.06 7.83 -0.63
CA GLY A 109 11.52 8.77 0.35
C GLY A 109 11.04 10.08 -0.28
N GLY A 110 9.79 10.46 -0.01
CA GLY A 110 9.10 11.64 -0.54
C GLY A 110 8.64 11.48 -1.99
N SER A 111 8.82 10.31 -2.61
CA SER A 111 8.54 10.05 -4.02
C SER A 111 7.33 9.13 -4.22
N TYR A 112 7.11 8.73 -5.47
CA TYR A 112 6.08 7.79 -5.86
C TYR A 112 6.53 6.94 -7.06
N ILE A 113 5.89 5.78 -7.22
CA ILE A 113 5.94 4.97 -8.44
C ILE A 113 4.53 4.90 -9.04
N LYS A 114 4.45 4.67 -10.35
CA LYS A 114 3.19 4.73 -11.09
C LYS A 114 3.11 3.65 -12.17
N GLU A 115 1.96 2.98 -12.24
CA GLU A 115 1.49 2.24 -13.42
C GLU A 115 0.47 3.12 -14.15
N GLU A 116 0.60 3.25 -15.47
CA GLU A 116 -0.30 4.07 -16.28
C GLU A 116 -1.42 3.25 -16.91
N ASN A 117 -2.65 3.75 -16.84
CA ASN A 117 -3.82 3.13 -17.47
C ASN A 117 -4.02 1.64 -17.12
N ALA A 118 -3.93 1.27 -15.84
CA ALA A 118 -4.31 -0.07 -15.39
C ALA A 118 -5.79 -0.31 -15.66
N LEU A 119 -6.12 -1.49 -16.21
CA LEU A 119 -7.49 -1.90 -16.52
C LEU A 119 -8.10 -2.65 -15.35
N PHE A 120 -9.25 -2.19 -14.88
CA PHE A 120 -10.03 -2.86 -13.86
C PHE A 120 -11.37 -3.32 -14.43
N THR A 121 -11.74 -4.56 -14.12
CA THR A 121 -13.06 -5.10 -14.46
C THR A 121 -13.63 -5.86 -13.28
N THR A 122 -14.95 -5.81 -13.09
CA THR A 122 -15.63 -6.61 -12.06
C THR A 122 -16.67 -7.55 -12.64
N GLY A 123 -16.88 -7.57 -13.95
CA GLY A 123 -17.99 -8.30 -14.57
C GLY A 123 -19.34 -7.62 -14.31
N ASN A 124 -20.43 -8.32 -14.63
CA ASN A 124 -21.78 -7.76 -14.63
C ASN A 124 -22.41 -7.69 -13.22
N TYR A 125 -21.70 -7.07 -12.27
CA TYR A 125 -22.21 -6.84 -10.92
C TYR A 125 -22.46 -5.34 -10.70
N PRO A 126 -23.71 -4.91 -10.47
CA PRO A 126 -24.04 -3.49 -10.31
C PRO A 126 -23.45 -2.89 -9.02
N LEU A 127 -23.10 -3.72 -8.04
CA LEU A 127 -22.41 -3.33 -6.82
C LEU A 127 -21.19 -4.24 -6.65
N ALA A 128 -20.00 -3.63 -6.66
CA ALA A 128 -18.74 -4.34 -6.49
C ALA A 128 -17.74 -3.51 -5.70
N ARG A 129 -16.82 -4.18 -5.00
CA ARG A 129 -15.65 -3.55 -4.39
C ARG A 129 -14.40 -4.24 -4.90
N ILE A 130 -13.41 -3.45 -5.30
CA ILE A 130 -12.06 -3.94 -5.59
C ILE A 130 -11.17 -3.49 -4.45
N TYR A 131 -10.46 -4.42 -3.84
CA TYR A 131 -9.50 -4.17 -2.78
C TYR A 131 -8.11 -4.54 -3.29
N GLU A 132 -7.14 -3.63 -3.17
CA GLU A 132 -5.75 -3.90 -3.51
C GLU A 132 -4.83 -3.55 -2.35
N THR A 133 -3.81 -4.37 -2.14
CA THR A 133 -2.76 -4.15 -1.13
C THR A 133 -1.40 -4.50 -1.71
N TYR A 134 -0.47 -3.56 -1.60
CA TYR A 134 0.93 -3.75 -1.94
C TYR A 134 1.77 -3.89 -0.68
N TYR A 135 2.78 -4.75 -0.73
CA TYR A 135 3.65 -5.06 0.41
C TYR A 135 5.10 -4.73 0.09
N GLY A 136 5.81 -4.20 1.08
CA GLY A 136 7.20 -3.81 0.97
C GLY A 136 7.92 -3.84 2.31
N LYS A 137 9.21 -3.54 2.29
CA LYS A 137 10.01 -3.28 3.47
C LYS A 137 10.67 -1.91 3.39
N ASP A 138 10.70 -1.22 4.51
CA ASP A 138 11.50 0.00 4.62
C ASP A 138 13.00 -0.31 4.74
N GLU A 139 13.82 0.73 4.73
CA GLU A 139 15.29 0.63 4.87
C GLU A 139 15.76 -0.04 6.18
N ASN A 140 14.91 -0.11 7.20
CA ASN A 140 15.18 -0.77 8.48
C ASN A 140 14.70 -2.23 8.50
N GLY A 141 14.10 -2.71 7.41
CA GLY A 141 13.56 -4.06 7.27
C GLY A 141 12.18 -4.25 7.89
N ASN A 142 11.50 -3.18 8.33
CA ASN A 142 10.13 -3.27 8.84
C ASN A 142 9.18 -3.54 7.68
N LEU A 143 8.18 -4.39 7.92
CA LEU A 143 7.11 -4.63 6.95
C LEU A 143 6.20 -3.42 6.84
N VAL A 144 5.93 -3.01 5.60
CA VAL A 144 5.04 -1.89 5.26
C VAL A 144 4.05 -2.36 4.21
N SER A 145 2.82 -1.86 4.28
CA SER A 145 1.81 -2.12 3.27
C SER A 145 0.92 -0.90 3.07
N CYS A 146 0.46 -0.68 1.84
CA CYS A 146 -0.61 0.26 1.55
C CYS A 146 -1.76 -0.46 0.88
N SER A 147 -2.98 -0.01 1.16
CA SER A 147 -4.18 -0.54 0.53
C SER A 147 -5.14 0.56 0.15
N ASN A 148 -5.99 0.27 -0.82
CA ASN A 148 -7.11 1.13 -1.18
C ASN A 148 -8.27 0.27 -1.67
N THR A 149 -9.49 0.79 -1.54
CA THR A 149 -10.73 0.14 -1.95
C THR A 149 -11.46 1.00 -2.96
N ILE A 150 -11.73 0.45 -4.13
CA ILE A 150 -12.63 1.03 -5.12
C ILE A 150 -14.03 0.51 -4.84
N ILE A 151 -15.01 1.40 -4.68
CA ILE A 151 -16.41 1.05 -4.45
C ILE A 151 -17.23 1.46 -5.67
N LEU A 152 -17.74 0.48 -6.41
CA LEU A 152 -18.51 0.68 -7.63
C LEU A 152 -19.99 0.43 -7.35
N ASP A 153 -20.83 1.39 -7.72
CA ASP A 153 -22.28 1.36 -7.44
C ASP A 153 -23.06 1.95 -8.61
N ALA A 154 -23.76 1.09 -9.34
CA ALA A 154 -24.38 1.44 -10.61
C ALA A 154 -25.55 2.39 -10.40
N SER A 155 -26.21 2.33 -9.24
CA SER A 155 -27.32 3.22 -8.88
C SER A 155 -26.89 4.70 -8.85
N LYS A 156 -25.61 4.96 -8.62
CA LYS A 156 -25.05 6.31 -8.60
C LYS A 156 -24.61 6.82 -9.97
N LYS A 157 -24.45 5.92 -10.96
CA LYS A 157 -23.82 6.22 -12.26
C LYS A 157 -24.39 5.40 -13.43
N MET A 158 -25.71 5.23 -13.51
CA MET A 158 -26.35 4.72 -14.73
C MET A 158 -26.21 5.75 -15.86
N LYS A 159 -25.84 5.31 -17.07
CA LYS A 159 -26.13 6.11 -18.28
C LYS A 159 -27.64 6.23 -18.31
N LYS A 160 -28.16 7.45 -18.37
CA LYS A 160 -29.44 7.61 -19.06
C LYS A 160 -29.17 7.25 -20.52
N ILE A 161 -29.76 6.14 -20.96
CA ILE A 161 -29.92 5.83 -22.39
C ILE A 161 -30.79 6.93 -23.00
#